data_AF-A0A8T4RIH3-F1
#
_entry.id   AF-A0A8T4RIH3-F1
#
_cell.length_a   1.000
_cell.length_b   1.000
_cell.length_c   1.000
_cell.angle_alpha   90.00
_cell.angle_beta   90.00
_cell.angle_gamma   90.00
#
_symmetry.space_group_name_H-M   'P 1'
#
loop_
_entity.id
_entity.type
_entity.pdbx_description
1 polymer ?
#
loop_
_entity_poly.entity_id
_entity_poly.type
_entity_poly.pdbx_seq_one_letter_code
_entity_poly.pdbx_strand_id
1 'polypeptide(L)'
;MAFIKSFPKTSNKSPYPRWEEVKLDPEEEQEAEFRARMRNIEIMKQCMEDAMRIFNEKNLKRYQTDLISVSIALFEKRASHEIFWKESKAKEKFDLNA
;
A
#
# COMPACT_ATOMS: atom_id res chain seq x y z
N MET A 1 2.34 7.25 -18.32
CA MET A 1 2.08 8.59 -17.76
C MET A 1 2.80 8.64 -16.43
N ALA A 2 3.62 9.66 -16.18
CA ALA A 2 4.34 9.76 -14.91
C ALA A 2 3.37 10.07 -13.76
N PHE A 3 3.55 9.43 -12.60
CA PHE A 3 2.79 9.72 -11.38
C PHE A 3 3.21 11.09 -10.83
N ILE A 4 2.24 11.96 -10.60
CA ILE A 4 2.44 13.33 -10.11
C ILE A 4 1.57 13.54 -8.88
N LYS A 5 2.17 14.05 -7.80
CA LYS A 5 1.44 14.45 -6.59
C LYS A 5 1.99 15.77 -6.05
N SER A 6 1.10 16.64 -5.61
CA SER A 6 1.45 17.92 -5.00
C SER A 6 1.46 17.83 -3.48
N PHE A 7 2.50 18.37 -2.85
CA PHE A 7 2.64 18.43 -1.39
C PHE A 7 2.79 19.89 -0.92
N PRO A 8 2.25 20.25 0.26
CA PRO A 8 2.37 21.60 0.80
C PRO A 8 3.74 21.79 1.50
N LYS A 9 4.49 22.83 1.09
CA LYS A 9 5.71 23.30 1.76
C LYS A 9 5.40 24.54 2.59
N THR A 10 5.56 24.44 3.91
CA THR A 10 5.43 25.59 4.82
C THR A 10 6.66 26.47 4.72
N SER A 11 6.47 27.77 4.50
CA SER A 11 7.56 28.75 4.48
C SER A 11 7.31 29.84 5.52
N ASN A 12 8.35 30.26 6.25
CA ASN A 12 8.25 31.31 7.27
C ASN A 12 7.81 32.69 6.73
N LYS A 13 7.72 32.86 5.40
CA LYS A 13 7.41 34.15 4.74
C LYS A 13 5.92 34.36 4.43
N SER A 14 5.08 33.33 4.47
CA SER A 14 3.65 33.44 4.14
C SER A 14 2.82 32.47 5.00
N PRO A 15 1.64 32.87 5.48
CA PRO A 15 0.72 31.97 6.18
C PRO A 15 0.13 30.89 5.26
N TYR A 16 0.24 31.03 3.94
CA TYR A 16 -0.23 30.04 2.97
C TYR A 16 0.91 29.10 2.53
N PRO A 17 0.70 27.77 2.53
CA PRO A 17 1.70 26.82 2.06
C PRO A 17 1.92 26.96 0.55
N ARG A 18 3.18 26.85 0.14
CA ARG A 18 3.53 26.75 -1.28
C ARG A 18 3.39 25.30 -1.70
N TRP A 19 2.53 25.02 -2.67
CA TRP A 19 2.39 23.67 -3.20
C TRP A 19 3.53 23.36 -4.17
N GLU A 20 4.21 22.24 -3.95
CA GLU A 20 5.28 21.74 -4.82
C GLU A 20 4.83 20.42 -5.45
N GLU A 21 4.96 20.32 -6.78
CA GLU A 21 4.66 19.12 -7.52
C GLU A 21 5.87 18.19 -7.54
N VAL A 22 5.67 16.96 -7.10
CA VAL A 22 6.67 15.90 -7.17
C VAL A 22 6.26 14.90 -8.23
N LYS A 23 7.21 14.62 -9.13
CA LYS A 23 7.06 13.62 -10.19
C LYS A 23 7.98 12.44 -9.89
N LEU A 24 7.45 11.23 -10.05
CA LEU A 24 8.25 10.02 -10.00
C LEU A 24 8.84 9.73 -11.38
N ASP A 25 10.09 9.27 -11.37
CA ASP A 25 10.75 8.76 -12.56
C ASP A 25 10.27 7.32 -12.86
N PRO A 26 10.37 6.83 -14.11
CA PRO A 26 9.88 5.49 -14.46
C PRO A 26 10.47 4.36 -13.61
N GLU A 27 11.74 4.48 -13.22
CA GLU A 27 12.42 3.52 -12.34
C GLU A 27 11.83 3.53 -10.91
N GLU A 28 11.50 4.71 -10.38
CA GLU A 28 10.89 4.87 -9.06
C GLU A 28 9.46 4.32 -9.03
N GLU A 29 8.71 4.50 -10.12
CA GLU A 29 7.38 3.90 -10.27
C GLU A 29 7.44 2.38 -10.31
N GLN A 30 8.37 1.82 -11.10
CA GLN A 30 8.55 0.38 -11.19
C GLN A 30 8.95 -0.22 -9.83
N GLU A 31 9.80 0.48 -9.08
CA GLU A 31 10.17 0.09 -7.72
C GLU A 31 8.94 0.11 -6.78
N ALA A 32 8.13 1.16 -6.83
CA ALA A 32 6.93 1.28 -6.00
C ALA A 32 5.89 0.19 -6.32
N GLU A 33 5.69 -0.12 -7.61
CA GLU A 33 4.81 -1.21 -8.06
C GLU A 33 5.33 -2.58 -7.62
N PHE A 34 6.64 -2.81 -7.73
CA PHE A 34 7.27 -4.04 -7.28
C PHE A 34 7.09 -4.21 -5.76
N ARG A 35 7.34 -3.16 -4.98
CA ARG A 35 7.11 -3.17 -3.52
C ARG A 35 5.65 -3.44 -3.18
N ALA A 36 4.71 -2.78 -3.86
CA ALA A 36 3.28 -2.99 -3.67
C ALA A 36 2.89 -4.46 -3.91
N ARG A 37 3.40 -5.05 -5.00
CA ARG A 37 3.15 -6.46 -5.33
C ARG A 37 3.72 -7.40 -4.28
N MET A 38 4.99 -7.23 -3.90
CA MET A 38 5.64 -8.08 -2.91
C MET A 38 4.93 -8.01 -1.56
N ARG A 39 4.55 -6.81 -1.12
CA ARG A 39 3.82 -6.62 0.13
C ARG A 39 2.42 -7.24 0.08
N ASN A 40 1.69 -7.10 -1.03
CA ASN A 40 0.37 -7.71 -1.16
C ASN A 40 0.45 -9.25 -1.16
N ILE A 41 1.48 -9.86 -1.75
CA ILE A 41 1.71 -11.30 -1.65
C ILE A 41 1.93 -11.73 -0.19
N GLU A 42 2.72 -10.96 0.56
CA GLU A 42 2.95 -11.22 1.99
C GLU A 42 1.66 -11.10 2.81
N ILE A 43 0.86 -10.05 2.60
CA ILE A 43 -0.43 -9.87 3.26
C ILE A 43 -1.37 -11.04 2.94
N MET A 44 -1.40 -11.51 1.70
CA MET A 44 -2.22 -12.66 1.32
C MET A 44 -1.82 -13.92 2.09
N LYS A 45 -0.51 -14.20 2.22
CA LYS A 45 -0.01 -15.32 3.03
C LYS A 45 -0.46 -15.21 4.49
N GLN A 46 -0.33 -14.03 5.09
CA GLN A 46 -0.80 -13.77 6.46
C GLN A 46 -2.32 -13.96 6.59
N CYS A 47 -3.09 -13.56 5.58
CA CYS A 47 -4.55 -13.77 5.57
C CYS A 47 -4.93 -15.26 5.44
N MET A 48 -4.10 -16.09 4.78
CA MET A 48 -4.28 -17.54 4.77
C MET A 48 -4.00 -18.17 6.14
N GLU A 49 -2.95 -17.72 6.82
CA GLU A 49 -2.64 -18.16 8.18
C GLU A 49 -3.71 -17.76 9.19
N ASP A 50 -4.19 -16.51 9.13
CA ASP A 50 -5.27 -16.03 9.98
C ASP A 50 -6.58 -16.78 9.71
N ALA A 51 -6.92 -17.03 8.44
CA ALA A 51 -8.08 -17.84 8.10
C ALA A 51 -7.96 -19.26 8.67
N MET A 52 -6.80 -19.90 8.56
CA MET A 52 -6.55 -21.21 9.19
C MET A 52 -6.74 -21.19 10.71
N ARG A 53 -6.27 -20.12 11.38
CA ARG A 53 -6.44 -19.95 12.83
C ARG A 53 -7.92 -19.87 13.21
N ILE A 54 -8.71 -19.07 12.49
CA ILE A 54 -10.16 -18.93 12.72
C ILE A 54 -10.88 -20.28 12.59
N PHE A 55 -10.57 -21.06 11.55
CA PHE A 55 -11.20 -22.37 11.34
C PHE A 55 -10.87 -23.35 12.46
N ASN A 56 -9.63 -23.33 12.95
CA ASN A 56 -9.20 -24.19 14.05
C ASN A 56 -9.86 -23.80 15.38
N GLU A 57 -9.90 -22.52 15.70
CA GLU A 57 -10.53 -22.01 16.93
C GLU A 57 -12.03 -22.28 16.98
N LYS A 58 -12.69 -22.28 15.81
CA LYS A 58 -14.13 -22.49 15.70
C LYS A 58 -14.51 -23.94 15.37
N ASN A 59 -13.55 -24.87 15.34
CA ASN A 59 -13.75 -26.28 14.96
C ASN A 59 -14.53 -26.45 13.64
N LEU A 60 -14.30 -25.56 12.67
CA LEU A 60 -14.96 -25.60 11.38
C LEU A 60 -14.34 -26.67 10.47
N LYS A 61 -15.15 -27.25 9.59
CA LYS A 61 -14.64 -28.17 8.57
C LYS A 61 -13.71 -27.43 7.62
N ARG A 62 -12.53 -28.00 7.38
CA ARG A 62 -11.49 -27.40 6.53
C ARG A 62 -11.77 -27.69 5.06
N TYR A 63 -12.57 -26.85 4.41
CA TYR A 63 -12.69 -26.84 2.96
C TYR A 63 -11.76 -25.78 2.38
N GLN A 64 -11.01 -26.15 1.33
CA GLN A 64 -10.06 -25.23 0.69
C GLN A 64 -10.75 -23.99 0.12
N THR A 65 -11.94 -24.16 -0.48
CA THR A 65 -12.73 -23.06 -1.06
C THR A 65 -13.13 -22.02 -0.01
N ASP A 66 -13.58 -22.46 1.16
CA ASP A 66 -14.03 -21.56 2.24
C ASP A 66 -12.85 -20.83 2.88
N LEU A 67 -11.73 -21.53 3.06
CA LEU A 67 -10.49 -20.95 3.56
C LEU A 67 -10.01 -19.83 2.64
N ILE A 68 -9.96 -20.09 1.33
CA ILE A 68 -9.58 -19.07 0.32
C ILE A 68 -10.57 -17.91 0.35
N SER A 69 -11.87 -18.16 0.47
CA SER A 69 -12.89 -17.11 0.51
C SER A 69 -12.73 -16.19 1.72
N VAL A 70 -12.45 -16.75 2.91
CA VAL A 70 -12.17 -15.97 4.11
C VAL A 70 -10.85 -15.21 3.97
N SER A 71 -9.80 -15.83 3.41
CA SER A 71 -8.54 -15.15 3.15
C SER A 71 -8.70 -13.96 2.20
N ILE A 72 -9.51 -14.09 1.14
CA ILE A 72 -9.83 -12.99 0.22
C ILE A 72 -10.54 -11.86 0.97
N ALA A 73 -11.57 -12.18 1.78
CA ALA A 73 -12.29 -11.18 2.55
C ALA A 73 -11.38 -10.41 3.53
N LEU A 74 -10.41 -11.09 4.15
CA LEU A 74 -9.39 -10.46 5.00
C LEU A 74 -8.41 -9.62 4.18
N PHE A 75 -7.99 -10.14 3.02
CA PHE A 75 -7.04 -9.47 2.13
C PHE A 75 -7.61 -8.15 1.60
N GLU A 76 -8.86 -8.13 1.13
CA GLU A 76 -9.52 -6.92 0.62
C GLU A 76 -9.57 -5.77 1.64
N LYS A 77 -9.57 -6.08 2.94
CA LYS A 77 -9.55 -5.06 4.01
C LYS A 77 -8.14 -4.59 4.38
N ARG A 78 -7.11 -5.35 4.03
CA ARG A 78 -5.72 -5.10 4.45
C ARG A 78 -4.80 -4.68 3.30
N ALA A 79 -5.14 -5.08 2.07
CA ALA A 79 -4.31 -4.81 0.90
C ALA A 79 -4.32 -3.32 0.56
N SER A 80 -3.13 -2.80 0.23
CA SER A 80 -2.97 -1.42 -0.22
C SER A 80 -2.85 -1.40 -1.75
N HIS A 81 -3.48 -0.40 -2.36
CA HIS A 81 -3.37 -0.15 -3.79
C HIS A 81 -1.96 0.34 -4.15
N GLU A 82 -1.49 0.06 -5.36
CA GLU A 82 -0.19 0.53 -5.87
C GLU A 82 -0.02 2.06 -5.77
N ILE A 83 -1.12 2.81 -5.92
CA ILE A 83 -1.16 4.28 -5.80
C ILE A 83 -0.66 4.74 -4.42
N PHE A 84 -0.99 4.02 -3.35
CA PHE A 84 -0.52 4.36 -2.00
C PHE A 84 1.00 4.29 -1.89
N TRP A 85 1.62 3.30 -2.53
CA TRP A 85 3.07 3.13 -2.56
C TRP A 85 3.75 4.20 -3.41
N LYS A 86 3.15 4.56 -4.55
CA LYS A 86 3.61 5.68 -5.39
C LYS A 86 3.53 7.00 -4.64
N GLU A 87 2.42 7.26 -3.93
CA GLU A 87 2.26 8.47 -3.11
C GLU A 87 3.27 8.53 -1.96
N SER A 88 3.52 7.41 -1.29
CA SER A 88 4.52 7.30 -0.21
C SER A 88 5.94 7.58 -0.74
N LYS A 89 6.30 7.02 -1.90
CA LYS A 89 7.60 7.31 -2.55
C LYS A 89 7.72 8.78 -2.98
N ALA A 90 6.64 9.36 -3.51
CA ALA A 90 6.62 10.79 -3.87
C ALA A 90 6.75 11.68 -2.61
N LYS A 91 6.17 11.26 -1.48
CA LYS A 91 6.31 11.95 -0.20
C LYS A 91 7.74 11.86 0.35
N GLU A 92 8.39 10.70 0.28
CA GLU A 92 9.81 10.53 0.63
C GLU A 92 10.70 11.48 -0.20
N LYS A 93 10.46 11.57 -1.52
CA LYS A 93 11.16 12.48 -2.42
C LYS A 93 10.90 13.95 -2.10
N PHE A 94 9.68 14.30 -1.67
CA PHE A 94 9.36 15.65 -1.18
C PHE A 94 10.13 15.97 0.10
N ASP A 95 10.12 15.08 1.09
CA ASP A 95 10.73 15.31 2.40
C ASP A 95 12.28 15.37 2.32
N LEU A 96 12.91 14.67 1.38
CA LEU A 96 14.35 14.79 1.09
C LEU A 96 14.75 16.13 0.45
N ASN A 97 13.82 16.78 -0.26
CA ASN A 97 14.02 18.08 -0.92
C ASN A 97 13.46 19.26 -0.11
N ALA A 98 12.87 19.00 1.06
CA ALA A 98 12.24 19.99 1.93
C ALA A 98 13.29 20.76 2.74
#